data_AF-A0A090WB69-F1
#
_entry.id   AF-A0A090WB69-F1
#
_cell.length_a   1.000
_cell.length_b   1.000
_cell.length_c   1.000
_cell.angle_alpha   90.00
_cell.angle_beta   90.00
_cell.angle_gamma   90.00
#
_symmetry.space_group_name_H-M   'P 1'
#
loop_
_entity.id
_entity.type
_entity.pdbx_description
1 polymer ?
#
loop_
_entity_poly.entity_id
_entity_poly.type
_entity_poly.pdbx_seq_one_letter_code
_entity_poly.pdbx_strand_id
1 'polypeptide(L)'
;MKKLLLGLFLLKVVFLSAQSLEHPVIWTTPEEKPEVLSKIQNHSWASAIVSQVKGIVDSKVNSHVTNPEAFLNTIPALAADDNVSEADAGSAIAAHASILNHASYAAMIYYISGEEKYAQFSADVLWYYIEQIAPRRPDNTAMSGNYFADLVRGIYNLLSLTILW
;
A
#
# COMPACT_ATOMS: atom_id res chain seq x y z
N MET A 1 -33.30 36.78 10.91
CA MET A 1 -32.40 36.45 9.79
C MET A 1 -31.07 35.85 10.24
N LYS A 2 -30.25 36.52 11.10
CA LYS A 2 -28.98 35.95 11.60
C LYS A 2 -29.09 34.56 12.28
N LYS A 3 -30.12 34.34 13.11
CA LYS A 3 -30.35 33.04 13.78
C LYS A 3 -30.77 31.91 12.81
N LEU A 4 -31.42 32.26 11.71
CA LEU A 4 -31.84 31.31 10.67
C LEU A 4 -30.63 30.91 9.80
N LEU A 5 -29.77 31.87 9.47
CA LEU A 5 -28.49 31.65 8.78
C LEU A 5 -27.53 30.79 9.61
N LEU A 6 -27.48 30.99 10.93
CA LEU A 6 -26.68 30.17 11.84
C LEU A 6 -27.18 28.72 11.90
N GLY A 7 -28.50 28.51 11.92
CA GLY A 7 -29.11 27.18 11.87
C GLY A 7 -28.84 26.44 10.55
N LEU A 8 -28.91 27.15 9.42
CA LEU A 8 -28.55 26.62 8.10
C LEU A 8 -27.06 26.27 7.98
N PHE A 9 -26.18 27.06 8.61
CA PHE A 9 -24.75 26.77 8.66
C PHE A 9 -24.45 25.53 9.50
N LEU A 10 -25.08 25.40 10.69
CA LEU A 10 -24.94 24.23 11.56
C LEU A 10 -25.47 22.94 10.92
N LEU A 11 -26.56 23.01 10.15
CA LEU A 11 -27.13 21.85 9.45
C LEU A 11 -26.18 21.29 8.38
N LYS A 12 -25.36 22.14 7.73
CA LYS A 12 -24.36 21.69 6.74
C LYS A 12 -23.18 20.94 7.37
N VAL A 13 -22.84 21.21 8.62
CA VAL A 13 -21.72 20.54 9.31
C VAL A 13 -22.06 19.08 9.65
N VAL A 14 -23.34 18.75 9.82
CA VAL A 14 -23.79 17.39 10.19
C VAL A 14 -23.73 16.40 9.02
N PHE A 15 -23.71 16.89 7.77
CA PHE A 15 -23.60 16.06 6.55
C PHE A 15 -22.18 16.01 5.96
N LEU A 16 -21.18 16.48 6.70
CA LEU A 16 -19.79 16.15 6.38
C LEU A 16 -19.54 14.70 6.78
N SER A 17 -19.90 13.76 5.91
CA SER A 17 -19.44 12.39 6.06
C SER A 17 -17.91 12.40 6.06
N ALA A 18 -17.33 12.00 7.19
CA ALA A 18 -15.96 11.56 7.26
C ALA A 18 -15.74 10.42 6.24
N GLN A 19 -14.50 10.23 5.79
CA GLN A 19 -14.12 9.30 4.72
C GLN A 19 -14.89 7.96 4.77
N SER A 20 -15.34 7.49 3.60
CA SER A 20 -15.98 6.17 3.48
C SER A 20 -15.05 5.10 4.07
N LEU A 21 -15.63 4.15 4.82
CA LEU A 21 -14.95 2.94 5.28
C LEU A 21 -14.84 1.88 4.17
N GLU A 22 -15.40 2.15 2.99
CA GLU A 22 -15.29 1.26 1.84
C GLU A 22 -13.98 1.51 1.11
N HIS A 23 -13.16 0.47 1.00
CA HIS A 23 -11.89 0.47 0.29
C HIS A 23 -11.98 -0.40 -0.98
N PRO A 24 -11.22 -0.09 -2.05
CA PRO A 24 -10.25 1.00 -2.21
C PRO A 24 -10.87 2.38 -2.49
N VAL A 25 -10.10 3.46 -2.29
CA VAL A 25 -10.53 4.86 -2.57
C VAL A 25 -9.51 5.76 -3.27
N ILE A 26 -8.29 5.29 -3.56
CA ILE A 26 -7.25 6.14 -4.19
C ILE A 26 -7.36 6.11 -5.72
N TRP A 27 -7.25 4.91 -6.30
CA TRP A 27 -7.14 4.70 -7.75
C TRP A 27 -8.42 4.18 -8.37
N THR A 28 -9.30 3.63 -7.54
CA THR A 28 -10.57 3.03 -7.94
C THR A 28 -11.46 2.90 -6.72
N THR A 29 -12.77 2.76 -6.92
CA THR A 29 -13.75 2.38 -5.89
C THR A 29 -14.41 1.02 -6.19
N PRO A 30 -15.12 0.40 -5.22
CA PRO A 30 -15.90 -0.81 -5.48
C PRO A 30 -16.89 -0.68 -6.65
N GLU A 31 -17.51 0.50 -6.83
CA GLU A 31 -18.44 0.80 -7.93
C GLU A 31 -17.75 0.84 -9.29
N GLU A 32 -16.48 1.23 -9.35
CA GLU A 32 -15.69 1.33 -10.58
C GLU A 32 -15.06 0.00 -10.99
N LYS A 33 -15.05 -1.01 -10.11
CA LYS A 33 -14.49 -2.34 -10.37
C LYS A 33 -14.99 -2.98 -11.68
N PRO A 34 -16.30 -2.96 -12.02
CA PRO A 34 -16.77 -3.52 -13.28
C PRO A 34 -16.16 -2.84 -14.52
N GLU A 35 -15.94 -1.52 -14.46
CA GLU A 35 -15.30 -0.79 -15.55
C GLU A 35 -13.80 -1.15 -15.67
N VAL A 36 -13.10 -1.30 -14.54
CA VAL A 36 -11.71 -1.77 -14.52
C VAL A 36 -11.59 -3.16 -15.15
N LEU A 37 -12.46 -4.09 -14.75
CA LEU A 37 -12.48 -5.45 -15.32
C LEU A 37 -12.80 -5.44 -16.82
N SER A 38 -13.73 -4.59 -17.26
CA SER A 38 -14.04 -4.38 -18.68
C SER A 38 -12.82 -3.88 -19.46
N LYS A 39 -12.06 -2.92 -18.92
CA LYS A 39 -10.82 -2.43 -19.54
C LYS A 39 -9.77 -3.52 -19.66
N ILE A 40 -9.59 -4.34 -18.63
CA ILE A 40 -8.67 -5.47 -18.65
C ILE A 40 -9.07 -6.47 -19.74
N GLN A 41 -10.36 -6.81 -19.84
CA GLN A 41 -10.88 -7.77 -20.80
C GLN A 41 -10.79 -7.28 -22.25
N ASN A 42 -11.09 -6.01 -22.50
CA ASN A 42 -11.23 -5.45 -23.85
C ASN A 42 -9.94 -4.86 -24.42
N HIS A 43 -8.89 -4.71 -23.60
CA HIS A 43 -7.61 -4.16 -24.05
C HIS A 43 -6.43 -5.09 -23.74
N SER A 44 -5.73 -5.51 -24.79
CA SER A 44 -4.59 -6.43 -24.69
C SER A 44 -3.45 -5.88 -23.82
N TRP A 45 -3.19 -4.57 -23.88
CA TRP A 45 -2.16 -3.94 -23.04
C TRP A 45 -2.49 -4.05 -21.55
N ALA A 46 -3.78 -3.94 -21.18
CA ALA A 46 -4.21 -4.03 -19.79
C ALA A 46 -4.10 -5.46 -19.27
N SER A 47 -4.59 -6.44 -20.05
CA SER A 47 -4.39 -7.87 -19.78
C SER A 47 -2.90 -8.24 -19.66
N ALA A 48 -2.03 -7.68 -20.49
CA ALA A 48 -0.60 -7.93 -20.46
C ALA A 48 0.06 -7.39 -19.18
N ILE A 49 -0.36 -6.22 -18.69
CA ILE A 49 0.13 -5.67 -17.41
C ILE A 49 -0.28 -6.56 -16.25
N VAL A 50 -1.56 -6.96 -16.18
CA VAL A 50 -2.07 -7.84 -15.12
C VAL A 50 -1.33 -9.18 -15.11
N SER A 51 -1.11 -9.77 -16.29
CA SER A 51 -0.37 -11.03 -16.41
C SER A 51 1.09 -10.91 -15.97
N GLN A 52 1.77 -9.83 -16.35
CA GLN A 52 3.16 -9.57 -15.91
C GLN A 52 3.24 -9.40 -14.40
N VAL A 53 2.36 -8.57 -13.83
CA VAL A 53 2.35 -8.34 -12.39
C VAL A 53 2.06 -9.61 -11.62
N LYS A 54 1.07 -10.40 -12.06
CA LYS A 54 0.78 -11.72 -11.50
C LYS A 54 2.00 -12.64 -11.57
N GLY A 55 2.71 -12.67 -12.70
CA GLY A 55 3.95 -13.44 -12.86
C GLY A 55 5.07 -13.03 -11.90
N ILE A 56 5.16 -11.76 -11.52
CA ILE A 56 6.14 -11.25 -10.56
C ILE A 56 5.85 -11.76 -9.13
N VAL A 57 4.57 -11.81 -8.73
CA VAL A 57 4.18 -12.07 -7.34
C VAL A 57 3.75 -13.51 -7.07
N ASP A 58 3.29 -14.27 -8.06
CA ASP A 58 2.70 -15.61 -7.87
C ASP A 58 3.60 -16.57 -7.09
N SER A 59 4.86 -16.67 -7.48
CA SER A 59 5.81 -17.57 -6.81
C SER A 59 6.03 -17.16 -5.35
N LYS A 60 6.06 -15.84 -5.08
CA LYS A 60 6.26 -15.28 -3.74
C LYS A 60 5.05 -15.55 -2.85
N VAL A 61 3.86 -15.28 -3.36
CA VAL A 61 2.59 -15.51 -2.68
C VAL A 61 2.41 -17.00 -2.39
N ASN A 62 2.64 -17.87 -3.38
CA ASN A 62 2.50 -19.32 -3.18
C ASN A 62 3.52 -19.86 -2.16
N SER A 63 4.76 -19.34 -2.17
CA SER A 63 5.76 -19.71 -1.15
C SER A 63 5.33 -19.24 0.24
N HIS A 64 4.85 -18.00 0.34
CA HIS A 64 4.36 -17.40 1.59
C HIS A 64 3.17 -18.18 2.19
N VAL A 65 2.23 -18.67 1.37
CA VAL A 65 1.12 -19.52 1.85
C VAL A 65 1.62 -20.74 2.62
N THR A 66 2.75 -21.33 2.20
CA THR A 66 3.32 -22.51 2.87
C THR A 66 4.21 -22.16 4.07
N ASN A 67 4.89 -21.02 4.00
CA ASN A 67 5.82 -20.56 5.03
C ASN A 67 5.93 -19.02 4.96
N PRO A 68 5.08 -18.28 5.70
CA PRO A 68 5.09 -16.81 5.68
C PRO A 68 6.45 -16.22 6.03
N GLU A 69 7.09 -16.81 7.04
CA GLU A 69 8.40 -16.43 7.55
C GLU A 69 9.51 -16.49 6.48
N ALA A 70 9.40 -17.38 5.49
CA ALA A 70 10.38 -17.47 4.42
C ALA A 70 10.47 -16.18 3.59
N PHE A 71 9.35 -15.45 3.44
CA PHE A 71 9.35 -14.15 2.78
C PHE A 71 9.59 -13.00 3.76
N LEU A 72 8.93 -13.01 4.93
CA LEU A 72 9.05 -11.92 5.90
C LEU A 72 10.49 -11.73 6.39
N ASN A 73 11.25 -12.81 6.58
CA ASN A 73 12.67 -12.72 6.96
C ASN A 73 13.59 -12.19 5.84
N THR A 74 13.08 -11.97 4.62
CA THR A 74 13.82 -11.30 3.54
C THR A 74 13.65 -9.78 3.56
N ILE A 75 12.71 -9.26 4.34
CA ILE A 75 12.48 -7.82 4.46
C ILE A 75 13.70 -7.21 5.17
N PRO A 76 14.36 -6.20 4.58
CA PRO A 76 15.52 -5.58 5.21
C PRO A 76 15.17 -5.00 6.57
N ALA A 77 16.14 -4.98 7.49
CA ALA A 77 15.99 -4.21 8.72
C ALA A 77 15.92 -2.72 8.37
N LEU A 78 14.95 -2.01 8.95
CA LEU A 78 14.93 -0.55 8.82
C LEU A 78 16.17 0.03 9.50
N ALA A 79 16.65 1.17 9.02
CA ALA A 79 17.81 1.86 9.58
C ALA A 79 17.64 2.15 11.08
N ALA A 80 18.78 2.21 11.79
CA ALA A 80 18.82 2.50 13.22
C ALA A 80 18.78 4.02 13.53
N ASP A 81 19.15 4.86 12.56
CA ASP A 81 19.27 6.32 12.66
C ASP A 81 18.70 6.95 11.37
N ASP A 82 18.00 8.07 11.52
CA ASP A 82 17.40 8.84 10.42
C ASP A 82 18.35 9.88 9.80
N ASN A 83 19.61 9.90 10.22
CA ASN A 83 20.65 10.80 9.72
C ASN A 83 21.58 10.17 8.66
N VAL A 84 21.08 9.21 7.87
CA VAL A 84 21.82 8.64 6.74
C VAL A 84 21.80 9.62 5.57
N SER A 85 22.94 9.82 4.90
CA SER A 85 23.00 10.69 3.72
C SER A 85 22.18 10.08 2.56
N GLU A 86 21.63 10.91 1.68
CA GLU A 86 20.88 10.40 0.51
C GLU A 86 21.73 9.47 -0.36
N ALA A 87 23.04 9.76 -0.48
CA ALA A 87 23.98 8.95 -1.25
C ALA A 87 24.16 7.54 -0.66
N ASP A 88 24.11 7.43 0.67
CA ASP A 88 24.31 6.15 1.38
C ASP A 88 23.00 5.37 1.57
N ALA A 89 21.85 6.05 1.56
CA ALA A 89 20.53 5.44 1.75
C ALA A 89 20.04 4.63 0.52
N GLY A 90 20.63 4.85 -0.66
CA GLY A 90 20.12 4.37 -1.95
C GLY A 90 19.84 2.86 -2.03
N SER A 91 20.71 2.03 -1.45
CA SER A 91 20.56 0.56 -1.48
C SER A 91 19.43 0.06 -0.58
N ALA A 92 19.31 0.61 0.64
CA ALA A 92 18.24 0.28 1.58
C ALA A 92 16.86 0.65 1.02
N ILE A 93 16.75 1.83 0.41
CA ILE A 93 15.51 2.28 -0.22
C ILE A 93 15.09 1.35 -1.35
N ALA A 94 16.03 0.97 -2.21
CA ALA A 94 15.74 0.07 -3.33
C ALA A 94 15.23 -1.29 -2.83
N ALA A 95 15.80 -1.80 -1.75
CA ALA A 95 15.39 -3.06 -1.14
C ALA A 95 13.98 -2.97 -0.51
N HIS A 96 13.69 -1.94 0.28
CA HIS A 96 12.36 -1.72 0.85
C HIS A 96 11.30 -1.47 -0.24
N ALA A 97 11.61 -0.65 -1.24
CA ALA A 97 10.72 -0.39 -2.37
C ALA A 97 10.39 -1.69 -3.13
N SER A 98 11.36 -2.59 -3.31
CA SER A 98 11.10 -3.90 -3.93
C SER A 98 10.10 -4.73 -3.13
N ILE A 99 10.24 -4.80 -1.80
CA ILE A 99 9.29 -5.50 -0.92
C ILE A 99 7.89 -4.90 -1.01
N LEU A 100 7.78 -3.57 -0.87
CA LEU A 100 6.49 -2.87 -0.92
C LEU A 100 5.82 -2.96 -2.30
N ASN A 101 6.61 -2.98 -3.38
CA ASN A 101 6.09 -3.23 -4.73
C ASN A 101 5.46 -4.62 -4.83
N HIS A 102 6.09 -5.67 -4.29
CA HIS A 102 5.50 -7.01 -4.31
C HIS A 102 4.17 -7.06 -3.55
N ALA A 103 4.08 -6.43 -2.38
CA ALA A 103 2.84 -6.35 -1.62
C ALA A 103 1.76 -5.57 -2.38
N SER A 104 2.09 -4.40 -2.95
CA SER A 104 1.16 -3.56 -3.72
C SER A 104 0.63 -4.30 -4.96
N TYR A 105 1.51 -5.03 -5.65
CA TYR A 105 1.14 -5.91 -6.76
C TYR A 105 0.23 -7.05 -6.33
N ALA A 106 0.49 -7.71 -5.21
CA ALA A 106 -0.41 -8.73 -4.68
C ALA A 106 -1.78 -8.12 -4.34
N ALA A 107 -1.83 -6.96 -3.68
CA ALA A 107 -3.09 -6.27 -3.38
C ALA A 107 -3.88 -5.92 -4.66
N MET A 108 -3.21 -5.48 -5.73
CA MET A 108 -3.84 -5.26 -7.03
C MET A 108 -4.40 -6.56 -7.63
N ILE A 109 -3.65 -7.66 -7.57
CA ILE A 109 -4.14 -8.96 -8.05
C ILE A 109 -5.33 -9.44 -7.21
N TYR A 110 -5.33 -9.24 -5.89
CA TYR A 110 -6.49 -9.50 -5.04
C TYR A 110 -7.71 -8.67 -5.49
N TYR A 111 -7.54 -7.36 -5.70
CA TYR A 111 -8.62 -6.50 -6.15
C TYR A 111 -9.27 -7.02 -7.46
N ILE A 112 -8.46 -7.49 -8.41
CA ILE A 112 -8.93 -8.02 -9.69
C ILE A 112 -9.55 -9.42 -9.56
N SER A 113 -8.87 -10.34 -8.86
CA SER A 113 -9.20 -11.77 -8.85
C SER A 113 -10.14 -12.20 -7.72
N GLY A 114 -10.09 -11.51 -6.57
CA GLY A 114 -10.72 -11.94 -5.32
C GLY A 114 -10.02 -13.09 -4.60
N GLU A 115 -8.84 -13.55 -5.07
CA GLU A 115 -8.10 -14.65 -4.43
C GLU A 115 -7.44 -14.19 -3.10
N GLU A 116 -7.93 -14.67 -1.96
CA GLU A 116 -7.51 -14.24 -0.61
C GLU A 116 -6.02 -14.43 -0.31
N LYS A 117 -5.33 -15.37 -0.95
CA LYS A 117 -3.88 -15.58 -0.74
C LYS A 117 -3.05 -14.33 -1.07
N TYR A 118 -3.48 -13.53 -2.05
CA TYR A 118 -2.80 -12.28 -2.40
C TYR A 118 -3.09 -11.18 -1.37
N ALA A 119 -4.30 -11.19 -0.80
CA ALA A 119 -4.67 -10.31 0.30
C ALA A 119 -3.80 -10.56 1.52
N GLN A 120 -3.74 -11.82 1.95
CA GLN A 120 -2.97 -12.24 3.12
C GLN A 120 -1.48 -11.87 2.97
N PHE A 121 -0.86 -12.19 1.82
CA PHE A 121 0.53 -11.82 1.55
C PHE A 121 0.78 -10.31 1.67
N SER A 122 -0.11 -9.50 1.09
CA SER A 122 0.00 -8.05 1.15
C SER A 122 -0.16 -7.52 2.59
N ALA A 123 -1.17 -8.03 3.31
CA ALA A 123 -1.46 -7.66 4.68
C ALA A 123 -0.32 -8.02 5.63
N ASP A 124 0.30 -9.20 5.51
CA ASP A 124 1.40 -9.63 6.37
C ASP A 124 2.67 -8.79 6.15
N VAL A 125 2.95 -8.40 4.90
CA VAL A 125 4.05 -7.47 4.60
C VAL A 125 3.77 -6.10 5.23
N LEU A 126 2.57 -5.57 5.09
CA LEU A 126 2.19 -4.29 5.70
C LEU A 126 2.29 -4.37 7.24
N TRP A 127 1.77 -5.45 7.82
CA TRP A 127 1.79 -5.69 9.26
C TRP A 127 3.21 -5.75 9.80
N TYR A 128 4.13 -6.42 9.10
CA TYR A 128 5.54 -6.45 9.46
C TYR A 128 6.13 -5.03 9.60
N TYR A 129 5.90 -4.14 8.62
CA TYR A 129 6.38 -2.75 8.72
C TYR A 129 5.74 -2.00 9.89
N ILE A 130 4.45 -2.19 10.14
CA ILE A 130 3.76 -1.60 11.29
C ILE A 130 4.42 -2.05 12.60
N GLU A 131 4.71 -3.35 12.75
CA GLU A 131 5.38 -3.89 13.94
C GLU A 131 6.81 -3.36 14.10
N GLN A 132 7.56 -3.19 13.01
CA GLN A 132 8.91 -2.63 13.06
C GLN A 132 8.92 -1.13 13.40
N ILE A 133 7.90 -0.38 13.00
CA ILE A 133 7.79 1.06 13.22
C ILE A 133 7.14 1.37 14.58
N ALA A 134 6.20 0.56 15.06
CA ALA A 134 5.46 0.79 16.29
C ALA A 134 6.32 1.10 17.54
N PRO A 135 7.46 0.43 17.81
CA PRO A 135 8.29 0.71 18.97
C PRO A 135 9.23 1.91 18.79
N ARG A 136 9.22 2.55 17.61
CA ARG A 136 10.20 3.59 17.24
C ARG A 136 9.81 4.97 17.73
N ARG A 137 10.80 5.83 17.82
CA ARG A 137 10.66 7.25 18.16
C ARG A 137 10.69 8.08 16.87
N PRO A 138 10.18 9.33 16.88
CA PRO A 138 10.15 10.17 15.68
C PRO A 138 11.51 10.45 15.01
N ASP A 139 12.63 10.10 15.64
CA ASP A 139 14.01 10.26 15.16
C ASP A 139 14.67 8.96 14.67
N ASN A 140 13.92 7.84 14.59
CA ASN A 140 14.39 6.61 13.94
C ASN A 140 13.31 5.89 13.09
N THR A 141 12.32 6.62 12.55
CA THR A 141 11.22 6.02 11.77
C THR A 141 11.49 5.88 10.28
N ALA A 142 12.57 6.46 9.75
CA ALA A 142 12.90 6.31 8.35
C ALA A 142 13.32 4.85 8.05
N MET A 143 12.74 4.28 7.00
CA MET A 143 13.04 2.90 6.58
C MET A 143 14.50 2.78 6.16
N SER A 144 14.98 3.72 5.35
CA SER A 144 16.37 3.76 4.89
C SER A 144 17.29 4.62 5.76
N GLY A 145 16.74 5.24 6.82
CA GLY A 145 17.46 6.23 7.61
C GLY A 145 17.55 7.59 6.93
N ASN A 146 16.73 7.85 5.90
CA ASN A 146 16.64 9.16 5.26
C ASN A 146 15.20 9.44 4.79
N TYR A 147 14.52 10.38 5.46
CA TYR A 147 13.13 10.72 5.15
C TYR A 147 12.89 11.16 3.72
N PHE A 148 13.78 12.00 3.18
CA PHE A 148 13.62 12.52 1.82
C PHE A 148 13.68 11.39 0.80
N ALA A 149 14.65 10.50 0.98
CA ALA A 149 14.90 9.41 0.07
C ALA A 149 13.81 8.31 0.18
N ASP A 150 13.27 8.06 1.37
CA ASP A 150 12.10 7.20 1.60
C ASP A 150 10.81 7.75 0.98
N LEU A 151 10.60 9.08 1.01
CA LEU A 151 9.45 9.73 0.38
C LEU A 151 9.46 9.58 -1.14
N VAL A 152 10.64 9.67 -1.77
CA VAL A 152 10.76 9.65 -3.24
C VAL A 152 10.49 8.25 -3.81
N ARG A 153 10.75 7.17 -3.06
CA ARG A 153 10.76 5.80 -3.62
C ARG A 153 10.05 4.71 -2.81
N GLY A 154 9.77 4.92 -1.52
CA GLY A 154 9.20 3.89 -0.64
C GLY A 154 7.76 4.16 -0.20
N ILE A 155 7.48 5.38 0.28
CA ILE A 155 6.23 5.69 1.01
C ILE A 155 4.98 5.64 0.13
N TYR A 156 5.04 6.01 -1.17
CA TYR A 156 3.87 5.95 -2.05
C TYR A 156 3.28 4.54 -2.17
N ASN A 157 4.13 3.52 -2.17
CA ASN A 157 3.67 2.13 -2.23
C ASN A 157 3.08 1.69 -0.89
N LEU A 158 3.68 2.08 0.23
CA LEU A 158 3.13 1.83 1.57
C LEU A 158 1.74 2.48 1.74
N LEU A 159 1.58 3.74 1.30
CA LEU A 159 0.30 4.45 1.33
C LEU A 159 -0.76 3.78 0.45
N SER A 160 -0.35 3.24 -0.71
CA SER A 160 -1.27 2.47 -1.56
C SER A 160 -1.82 1.23 -0.84
N LEU A 161 -0.99 0.57 -0.03
CA LEU A 161 -1.34 -0.63 0.72
C LEU A 161 -2.29 -0.36 1.89
N THR A 162 -2.08 0.73 2.64
CA THR A 162 -2.90 1.06 3.82
C THR A 162 -4.34 1.47 3.50
N ILE A 163 -4.65 1.73 2.23
CA ILE A 163 -5.94 2.28 1.80
C ILE A 163 -6.65 1.32 0.82
N LEU A 164 -6.03 0.18 0.51
CA LEU A 164 -6.63 -0.94 -0.22
C LEU A 164 -7.49 -1.86 0.69
N TRP A 165 -7.38 -1.71 2.01
CA TRP A 165 -8.03 -2.51 3.05
C TRP A 165 -8.94 -1.66 3.92
#